data_AF-A0A966TEN8-F1
#
_entry.id   AF-A0A966TEN8-F1
#
_cell.length_a   1.000
_cell.length_b   1.000
_cell.length_c   1.000
_cell.angle_alpha   90.00
_cell.angle_beta   90.00
_cell.angle_gamma   90.00
#
_symmetry.space_group_name_H-M   'P 1'
#
loop_
_entity.id
_entity.type
_entity.pdbx_description
1 polymer ?
#
loop_
_entity_poly.entity_id
_entity_poly.type
_entity_poly.pdbx_seq_one_letter_code
_entity_poly.pdbx_strand_id
1 'polypeptide(L)' 'AIEPMINLGKKEVYTASDGWTVRTKDGKPSVHFEHDVCVRKEKADILSDYKEIEAAEKANTNLFA' A
#
# COMPACT_ATOMS: atom_id res chain seq x y z
N ALA A 1 2.96 4.39 -11.10
CA ALA A 1 2.09 3.93 -10.01
C ALA A 1 1.03 4.96 -9.60
N ILE A 2 -0.08 4.45 -9.06
CA ILE A 2 -0.99 5.15 -8.15
C ILE A 2 -0.84 4.42 -6.81
N GLU A 3 -0.40 5.12 -5.77
CA GLU A 3 0.14 4.52 -4.54
C GLU A 3 -0.36 5.21 -3.24
N PRO A 4 -1.67 5.19 -2.95
CA PRO A 4 -2.21 5.89 -1.78
C PRO A 4 -1.66 5.32 -0.46
N MET A 5 -1.09 6.21 0.35
CA MET A 5 -0.74 5.96 1.75
C MET A 5 -1.73 6.72 2.65
N ILE A 6 -2.47 5.98 3.50
CA ILE A 6 -3.53 6.54 4.34
C ILE A 6 -3.18 6.35 5.81
N ASN A 7 -3.06 7.46 6.53
CA ASN A 7 -2.81 7.47 7.97
C ASN A 7 -4.13 7.34 8.74
N LEU A 8 -4.15 6.51 9.79
CA LEU A 8 -5.31 6.42 10.70
C LEU A 8 -5.53 7.73 11.48
N GLY A 9 -4.44 8.46 11.75
CA GLY A 9 -4.45 9.69 12.50
C GLY A 9 -4.42 10.92 11.60
N LYS A 10 -3.37 11.74 11.76
CA LYS A 10 -3.20 12.97 10.96
C LYS A 10 -2.25 12.75 9.78
N LYS A 11 -2.25 13.70 8.84
CA LYS A 11 -1.45 13.62 7.62
C LYS A 11 0.05 13.84 7.83
N GLU A 12 0.47 14.39 8.98
CA GLU A 12 1.87 14.76 9.18
C GLU A 12 2.78 13.55 9.33
N VAL A 13 3.94 13.61 8.67
CA VAL A 13 4.98 12.58 8.70
C VAL A 13 6.37 13.20 8.96
N TYR A 14 7.35 12.35 9.23
CA TYR A 14 8.78 12.71 9.27
C TYR A 14 9.65 11.55 8.78
N THR A 15 10.85 11.86 8.29
CA THR A 15 11.88 10.87 7.95
C THR A 15 12.70 10.54 9.19
N ALA A 16 12.84 9.25 9.50
CA ALA A 16 13.60 8.77 10.65
C ALA A 16 15.12 8.99 10.47
N SER A 17 15.88 8.78 11.55
CA SER A 17 17.34 8.98 11.56
C SER A 17 18.11 8.01 10.67
N ASP A 18 17.48 6.94 10.18
CA ASP A 18 18.06 6.03 9.19
C ASP A 18 18.10 6.63 7.77
N GLY A 19 17.45 7.78 7.55
CA GLY A 19 17.41 8.48 6.27
C GLY A 19 16.39 7.93 5.28
N TRP A 20 15.62 6.91 5.62
CA TRP A 20 14.70 6.21 4.71
C TRP A 20 13.29 6.03 5.27
N THR A 21 13.16 5.60 6.52
CA THR A 21 11.86 5.24 7.08
C THR A 21 10.99 6.48 7.26
N VAL A 22 9.86 6.54 6.57
CA VAL A 22 8.83 7.58 6.78
C VAL A 22 7.87 7.08 7.87
N ARG A 23 7.67 7.90 8.92
CA ARG A 23 6.76 7.59 10.03
C ARG A 23 5.71 8.68 10.19
N THR A 24 4.51 8.29 10.62
CA THR A 24 3.47 9.23 11.07
C THR A 24 3.98 10.00 12.30
N LYS A 25 3.73 11.32 12.36
CA LYS A 25 4.17 12.13 13.50
C LYS A 25 3.44 11.77 14.79
N ASP A 26 2.22 11.25 14.69
CA ASP A 26 1.40 10.83 15.84
C ASP A 26 1.59 9.35 16.21
N GLY A 27 2.45 8.61 15.51
CA GLY A 27 2.76 7.21 15.78
C GLY A 27 1.63 6.22 15.50
N LYS A 28 0.51 6.67 14.92
CA LYS A 28 -0.60 5.79 14.56
C LYS A 28 -0.31 5.02 13.25
N PRO A 29 -0.94 3.85 13.04
CA PRO A 29 -0.78 3.08 11.82
C PRO A 29 -1.05 3.87 10.54
N SER A 30 -0.34 3.48 9.48
CA SER A 30 -0.59 3.89 8.10
C SER A 30 -0.68 2.64 7.23
N VAL A 31 -1.49 2.70 6.18
CA VAL A 31 -1.65 1.62 5.21
C VAL A 31 -1.29 2.13 3.82
N HIS A 32 -0.77 1.23 2.98
CA HIS A 32 -0.32 1.55 1.63
C HIS A 32 -0.84 0.50 0.66
N PHE A 33 -1.31 0.95 -0.50
CA PHE A 33 -1.60 0.11 -1.65
C PHE A 33 -1.00 0.74 -2.89
N GLU A 34 -0.62 -0.07 -3.87
CA GLU A 34 0.00 0.40 -5.10
C GLU A 34 -0.49 -0.38 -6.32
N HIS A 35 -0.69 0.33 -7.43
CA HIS A 35 -0.79 -0.28 -8.76
C HIS A 35 -0.03 0.53 -9.80
N ASP A 36 0.68 -0.17 -10.68
CA ASP A 36 1.16 0.39 -11.94
C ASP A 36 0.05 0.45 -12.99
N VAL A 37 0.00 1.60 -13.66
CA VAL A 37 -1.03 1.91 -14.66
C VAL A 37 -0.40 2.46 -15.94
N CYS A 38 -0.91 2.03 -17.09
CA CYS A 38 -0.58 2.62 -18.38
C CYS A 38 -1.75 3.48 -18.87
N VAL A 39 -1.49 4.77 -19.14
CA VAL A 39 -2.52 5.68 -19.67
C VAL A 39 -2.77 5.37 -21.14
N ARG A 40 -4.05 5.15 -21.51
CA ARG A 40 -4.52 5.07 -22.90
C ARG A 40 -5.62 6.10 -23.15
N LYS A 41 -6.00 6.24 -24.42
CA LYS A 41 -6.98 7.24 -24.88
C LYS A 41 -8.34 7.14 -24.18
N GLU A 42 -8.87 5.93 -23.98
CA GLU A 42 -10.23 5.73 -23.44
C GLU A 42 -10.25 5.08 -22.04
N LYS A 43 -9.27 4.23 -21.74
CA LYS A 43 -9.21 3.47 -20.48
C LYS A 43 -7.75 3.16 -20.11
N ALA A 44 -7.40 3.31 -18.84
CA ALA A 44 -6.09 2.89 -18.37
C ALA A 44 -5.97 1.35 -18.29
N ASP A 45 -4.80 0.82 -18.66
CA ASP A 45 -4.44 -0.57 -18.36
C ASP A 45 -3.90 -0.64 -16.95
N ILE A 46 -4.37 -1.59 -16.14
CA ILE A 46 -3.80 -1.91 -14.82
C ILE A 46 -2.77 -3.02 -15.05
N LEU A 47 -1.51 -2.75 -14.75
CA LEU A 47 -0.37 -3.61 -15.10
C LEU A 47 0.07 -4.56 -13.98
N SER A 48 -0.53 -4.43 -12.79
CA SER A 48 -0.22 -5.20 -11.60
C SER A 48 -1.50 -5.65 -10.92
N ASP A 49 -1.49 -6.80 -10.24
CA ASP A 49 -2.61 -7.27 -9.42
C ASP A 49 -2.10 -8.05 -8.20
N TYR A 50 -3.02 -8.33 -7.27
CA TYR A 50 -2.73 -9.05 -6.03
C TYR A 50 -3.19 -10.52 -6.05
N LYS A 51 -3.62 -11.05 -7.21
CA LYS A 51 -4.39 -12.31 -7.26
C LYS A 51 -3.63 -13.49 -6.67
N GLU A 52 -2.33 -13.58 -6.92
CA GLU A 52 -1.50 -14.68 -6.40
C GLU A 52 -1.35 -14.60 -4.88
N ILE A 53 -1.20 -13.38 -4.34
CA ILE A 53 -1.12 -13.14 -2.90
C ILE A 53 -2.46 -13.46 -2.24
N GLU A 54 -3.57 -12.96 -2.78
CA GLU A 54 -4.92 -13.23 -2.27
C GLU A 54 -5.26 -14.72 -2.29
N ALA A 55 -4.85 -15.43 -3.35
CA ALA A 55 -5.01 -16.88 -3.43
C ALA A 55 -4.20 -17.61 -2.35
N ALA A 56 -2.97 -17.18 -2.09
CA ALA A 56 -2.12 -17.74 -1.04
C ALA A 56 -2.68 -17.44 0.36
N GLU A 57 -3.17 -16.23 0.61
CA GLU A 57 -3.81 -15.84 1.87
C GLU A 57 -5.03 -16.71 2.16
N LYS A 58 -5.90 -16.92 1.17
CA LYS A 58 -7.08 -17.78 1.29
C LYS A 58 -6.72 -19.23 1.60
N ALA A 59 -5.59 -19.72 1.08
CA ALA A 59 -5.11 -21.08 1.31
C ALA A 59 -4.39 -21.24 2.66
N ASN A 60 -4.01 -20.15 3.33
CA ASN A 60 -3.22 -20.19 4.56
C ASN A 60 -4.12 -20.29 5.80
N THR A 61 -4.10 -21.45 6.45
CA THR A 61 -4.89 -21.73 7.66
C THR A 61 -4.47 -20.92 8.89
N ASN A 62 -3.31 -20.25 8.86
CA ASN A 62 -2.80 -19.47 10.00
C ASN A 62 -3.21 -17.99 9.96
N LEU A 63 -3.76 -17.48 8.85
CA LEU A 63 -4.05 -16.04 8.68
C LEU A 63 -5.36 -15.58 9.32
N PHE A 64 -6.28 -16.51 9.61
CA PHE A 64 -7.62 -16.20 10.14
C PHE A 64 -8.06 -17.12 11.30
N ALA A 65 -7.09 -17.78 11.94
CA ALA A 65 -7.30 -18.60 13.13
C ALA A 65 -7.32 -17.76 14.42
#